data_AF-A0A5C7SW61-F1
#
_entry.id   AF-A0A5C7SW61-F1
#
_cell.length_a   1.000
_cell.length_b   1.000
_cell.length_c   1.000
_cell.angle_alpha   90.00
_cell.angle_beta   90.00
_cell.angle_gamma   90.00
#
_symmetry.space_group_name_H-M   'P 1'
#
loop_
_entity.id
_entity.type
_entity.pdbx_description
1 polymer ?
#
loop_
_entity_poly.entity_id
_entity_poly.type
_entity_poly.pdbx_seq_one_letter_code
_entity_poly.pdbx_strand_id
1 'polypeptide(L)'
;MFKWLLDNSLTNRLLVIIASVVLMAYGAFTLSRTPVDVFPDLNKPTVTIITEASGMAAEEVEQLITFPLETTMNGLPGVETIRSVSS
;
A
#
# COMPACT_ATOMS: atom_id res chain seq x y z
N MET A 1 -3.84 -10.88 -40.51
CA MET A 1 -4.05 -11.03 -39.05
C MET A 1 -5.36 -10.40 -38.59
N PHE A 2 -5.55 -9.09 -38.75
CA PHE A 2 -6.77 -8.40 -38.28
C PHE A 2 -8.07 -8.91 -38.93
N LYS A 3 -8.08 -9.14 -40.25
CA LYS A 3 -9.22 -9.72 -40.97
C LYS A 3 -9.60 -11.10 -40.43
N TRP A 4 -8.62 -11.96 -40.18
CA TRP A 4 -8.85 -13.29 -39.61
C TRP A 4 -9.53 -13.23 -38.24
N LEU A 5 -9.15 -12.29 -37.37
CA LEU A 5 -9.80 -12.08 -36.07
C LEU A 5 -11.25 -11.61 -36.23
N LEU A 6 -11.48 -10.70 -37.16
CA LEU A 6 -12.79 -10.10 -37.43
C LEU A 6 -13.74 -11.14 -38.03
N ASP A 7 -13.28 -11.91 -39.02
CA ASP A 7 -14.03 -12.98 -39.65
C ASP A 7 -14.39 -14.07 -38.64
N ASN A 8 -13.44 -14.53 -37.82
CA ASN A 8 -13.71 -15.53 -36.77
C ASN A 8 -14.68 -15.01 -35.69
N SER A 9 -14.61 -13.73 -35.35
CA SER A 9 -15.52 -13.10 -34.38
C SER A 9 -16.94 -12.97 -34.94
N LEU A 10 -17.08 -12.65 -36.23
CA LEU A 10 -18.38 -12.54 -36.90
C LEU A 10 -19.02 -13.92 -37.14
N THR A 11 -18.24 -14.94 -37.51
CA THR A 11 -18.75 -16.31 -37.67
C THR A 11 -19.26 -16.87 -36.34
N ASN A 12 -18.54 -16.61 -35.24
CA ASN A 12 -18.90 -17.08 -33.90
C ASN A 12 -19.63 -16.00 -33.07
N ARG A 13 -20.52 -15.22 -33.71
CA ARG A 13 -21.21 -14.08 -33.06
C ARG A 13 -21.88 -14.44 -31.73
N LEU A 14 -22.41 -15.65 -31.60
CA LEU A 14 -23.12 -16.09 -30.39
C LEU A 14 -22.15 -16.27 -29.22
N LEU A 15 -20.97 -16.87 -29.45
CA LEU A 15 -19.90 -16.98 -28.46
C LEU A 15 -19.41 -15.59 -28.02
N VAL A 16 -19.24 -14.66 -28.97
CA VAL A 16 -18.81 -13.28 -28.67
C VAL A 16 -19.84 -12.55 -27.81
N ILE A 17 -21.14 -12.71 -28.09
CA ILE A 17 -22.22 -12.13 -27.28
C ILE A 17 -22.27 -12.74 -25.87
N ILE A 18 -22.16 -14.06 -25.74
CA ILE A 18 -22.13 -14.70 -24.41
C ILE A 18 -20.91 -14.20 -23.62
N ALA A 19 -19.74 -14.18 -24.25
CA ALA A 19 -18.52 -13.70 -23.61
C ALA A 19 -18.64 -12.25 -23.16
N SER A 20 -19.25 -11.37 -23.98
CA SER A 20 -19.45 -9.97 -23.61
C SER A 20 -20.43 -9.80 -22.45
N VAL A 21 -21.54 -10.57 -22.43
CA VAL A 21 -22.51 -10.55 -21.32
C VAL A 21 -21.88 -11.03 -20.02
N VAL A 22 -21.13 -12.13 -20.06
CA VAL A 22 -20.40 -12.64 -18.89
C VAL A 22 -19.39 -11.61 -18.39
N LEU A 23 -18.65 -10.97 -19.29
CA LEU A 23 -17.67 -9.95 -18.94
C LEU A 23 -18.33 -8.70 -18.32
N MET A 24 -19.48 -8.27 -18.84
CA MET A 24 -20.25 -7.17 -18.25
C MET A 24 -20.78 -7.54 -16.86
N ALA A 25 -21.35 -8.73 -16.69
CA ALA A 25 -21.88 -9.18 -15.40
C ALA A 25 -20.75 -9.27 -14.35
N TYR A 26 -19.60 -9.82 -14.75
CA TYR A 26 -18.41 -9.87 -13.90
C TYR A 26 -17.89 -8.46 -13.55
N GLY A 27 -17.83 -7.57 -14.54
CA GLY A 27 -17.45 -6.17 -14.33
C GLY A 27 -18.37 -5.44 -13.35
N ALA A 28 -19.68 -5.59 -13.49
CA ALA A 28 -20.67 -5.00 -12.59
C ALA A 28 -20.54 -5.55 -11.16
N PHE A 29 -20.33 -6.86 -11.03
CA PHE A 29 -20.11 -7.49 -9.73
C PHE A 29 -18.84 -6.97 -9.05
N THR A 30 -17.71 -6.90 -9.76
CA THR A 30 -16.46 -6.36 -9.23
C THR A 30 -16.61 -4.89 -8.87
N LEU A 31 -17.23 -4.08 -9.74
CA LEU A 31 -17.45 -2.65 -9.49
C LEU A 31 -18.24 -2.40 -8.19
N SER A 32 -19.23 -3.25 -7.89
CA SER A 32 -20.01 -3.16 -6.65
C SER A 32 -19.23 -3.54 -5.39
N ARG A 33 -18.11 -4.25 -5.53
CA ARG A 33 -17.26 -4.75 -4.43
C ARG A 33 -15.93 -4.02 -4.29
N THR A 34 -15.57 -3.17 -5.25
CA THR A 34 -14.35 -2.39 -5.19
C THR A 34 -14.46 -1.39 -4.04
N PRO A 35 -13.50 -1.39 -3.09
CA PRO A 35 -13.49 -0.39 -2.02
C PRO A 35 -13.31 0.99 -2.64
N VAL A 36 -14.17 1.93 -2.24
CA VAL A 36 -14.07 3.33 -2.65
C VAL A 36 -13.49 4.08 -1.47
N ASP A 37 -12.34 4.72 -1.68
CA ASP A 37 -11.74 5.63 -0.72
C ASP A 37 -11.77 7.05 -1.29
N VAL A 38 -11.83 8.05 -0.40
CA VAL A 38 -11.89 9.47 -0.76
C VAL A 38 -10.54 9.94 -1.30
N PHE A 39 -9.46 9.37 -0.79
CA PHE A 39 -8.10 9.65 -1.21
C PHE A 39 -7.33 8.35 -1.42
N PRO A 40 -6.35 8.31 -2.35
CA PRO A 40 -5.37 7.24 -2.34
C PRO A 40 -4.58 7.27 -1.02
N ASP A 41 -3.95 6.16 -0.64
CA ASP A 41 -3.04 6.16 0.51
C ASP A 41 -1.84 7.07 0.22
N LEU A 42 -1.82 8.22 0.88
CA LEU A 42 -0.74 9.21 0.80
C LEU A 42 0.23 9.10 1.98
N ASN A 43 0.00 8.15 2.89
CA ASN A 43 0.82 8.03 4.09
C ASN A 43 2.15 7.38 3.73
N LYS A 44 3.24 8.02 4.16
CA LYS A 44 4.55 7.36 4.13
C LYS A 44 4.58 6.24 5.17
N PRO A 45 5.10 5.04 4.85
CA PRO A 45 5.22 3.98 5.82
C PRO A 45 6.11 4.46 6.97
N THR A 46 5.54 4.49 8.18
CA THR A 46 6.23 4.97 9.38
C THR A 46 6.24 3.86 10.41
N VAL A 47 7.38 3.65 11.06
CA VAL A 47 7.55 2.71 12.17
C VAL A 47 7.77 3.51 13.44
N THR A 48 6.92 3.30 14.44
CA THR A 48 7.03 3.97 15.74
C THR A 48 7.60 3.01 16.77
N ILE A 49 8.70 3.40 17.41
CA ILE A 49 9.33 2.67 18.52
C ILE A 49 9.03 3.45 19.80
N ILE A 50 8.43 2.78 20.78
CA ILE A 50 8.10 3.36 22.09
C ILE A 50 8.89 2.60 23.15
N THR A 51 9.67 3.33 23.95
CA THR A 51 10.46 2.78 25.05
C THR A 51 10.05 3.43 26.36
N GLU A 52 9.65 2.61 27.33
CA GLU A 52 9.29 3.08 28.67
C GLU A 52 10.52 3.06 29.59
N ALA A 53 10.83 4.20 30.20
CA ALA A 53 11.95 4.37 31.13
C ALA A 53 11.46 5.01 32.43
N SER A 54 11.01 4.19 33.38
CA SER A 54 10.47 4.66 34.64
C SER A 54 11.58 5.09 35.60
N GLY A 55 11.45 6.31 36.14
CA GLY A 55 12.39 6.85 37.13
C GLY A 55 13.68 7.44 36.57
N MET A 56 13.84 7.48 35.25
CA MET A 56 14.94 8.20 34.58
C MET A 56 14.51 9.63 34.29
N ALA A 57 15.44 10.59 34.41
CA ALA A 57 15.20 11.94 33.92
C ALA A 57 15.21 11.96 32.38
N ALA A 58 14.50 12.92 31.77
CA ALA A 58 14.45 13.04 30.31
C ALA A 58 15.85 13.11 29.65
N GLU A 59 16.82 13.71 30.33
CA GLU A 59 18.22 13.78 29.85
C GLU A 59 18.92 12.41 29.88
N GLU A 60 18.64 11.59 30.90
CA GLU A 60 19.16 10.23 30.99
C GLU A 60 18.54 9.32 29.92
N VAL A 61 17.23 9.47 29.66
CA VAL A 61 16.53 8.76 28.58
C VAL A 61 17.11 9.13 27.21
N GLU A 62 17.37 10.40 26.97
CA GLU A 62 17.96 10.87 25.71
C GLU A 62 19.34 10.26 25.46
N GLN A 63 20.23 10.31 26.46
CA GLN A 63 21.61 9.85 26.31
C GLN A 63 21.73 8.33 26.28
N LEU A 64 20.96 7.62 27.09
CA LEU A 64 21.13 6.17 27.29
C LEU A 64 20.25 5.34 26.36
N ILE A 65 19.13 5.87 25.89
CA ILE A 65 18.13 5.12 25.13
C ILE A 65 17.95 5.72 23.74
N THR A 66 17.54 6.98 23.66
CA THR A 66 17.16 7.62 22.40
C THR A 66 18.35 7.77 21.45
N PHE A 67 19.49 8.27 21.93
CA PHE A 67 20.66 8.52 21.09
C PHE A 67 21.28 7.23 20.49
N PRO A 68 21.48 6.14 21.27
CA PRO A 68 21.89 4.87 20.69
C PRO A 68 20.90 4.31 19.69
N LEU A 69 19.59 4.38 19.99
CA LEU A 69 18.55 3.89 19.07
C LEU A 69 18.57 4.67 17.76
N GLU A 70 18.56 6.00 17.81
CA GLU A 70 18.63 6.85 16.62
C GLU A 70 19.88 6.54 15.79
N THR A 71 21.04 6.39 16.44
CA THR A 71 22.30 6.07 15.76
C THR A 71 22.24 4.72 15.05
N THR A 72 21.64 3.70 15.66
CA THR A 72 21.50 2.37 15.02
C THR A 72 20.49 2.36 13.88
N MET A 73 19.46 3.21 13.94
CA MET A 73 18.46 3.36 12.88
C MET A 73 19.00 4.22 11.73
N ASN A 74 19.93 5.13 12.03
CA ASN A 74 20.61 5.99 11.07
C ASN A 74 21.59 5.16 10.21
N GLY A 75 21.08 4.70 9.07
CA GLY A 75 21.81 3.82 8.16
C GLY A 75 21.01 2.61 7.68
N LEU A 76 19.80 2.40 8.20
CA LEU A 76 18.91 1.36 7.69
C LEU A 76 18.44 1.69 6.25
N PRO A 77 18.43 0.70 5.35
CA PRO A 77 17.98 0.90 3.98
C PRO A 77 16.50 1.27 3.94
N GLY A 78 16.17 2.34 3.21
CA GLY A 78 14.79 2.79 3.01
C GLY A 78 14.26 3.76 4.08
N VAL A 79 15.09 4.19 5.03
CA VAL A 79 14.73 5.23 6.01
C VAL A 79 15.08 6.62 5.46
N GLU A 80 14.08 7.47 5.23
CA GLU A 80 14.30 8.86 4.78
C GLU A 80 14.53 9.82 5.95
N THR A 81 13.76 9.68 7.04
CA THR A 81 13.80 10.61 8.17
C THR A 81 13.56 9.86 9.48
N ILE A 82 14.33 10.19 10.51
CA ILE A 82 14.16 9.69 11.88
C ILE A 82 13.77 10.89 12.75
N ARG A 83 12.83 10.69 13.67
CA ARG A 83 12.40 11.70 14.65
C ARG A 83 12.28 11.05 16.03
N SER A 84 12.83 11.74 17.02
CA SER A 84 12.98 11.26 18.38
C SER A 84 12.34 12.25 19.34
N VAL A 85 11.62 11.75 20.36
CA VAL A 85 11.05 12.57 21.43
C VAL A 85 11.27 11.83 22.75
N SER A 86 11.95 12.50 23.69
CA SER A 86 12.22 12.00 25.04
C SER A 86 11.49 12.90 26.05
N SER A 87 10.66 12.32 26.91
CA SER A 87 9.84 13.04 27.91
C SER A 87 9.86 12.35 29.26
#